data_AF-A0A7S0J3P9-F1
#
_entry.id   AF-A0A7S0J3P9-F1
#
_cell.length_a   1.000
_cell.length_b   1.000
_cell.length_c   1.000
_cell.angle_alpha   90.00
_cell.angle_beta   90.00
_cell.angle_gamma   90.00
#
_symmetry.space_group_name_H-M   'P 1'
#
loop_
_entity.id
_entity.type
_entity.pdbx_description
1 polymer ?
#
loop_
_entity_poly.entity_id
_entity_poly.type
_entity_poly.pdbx_seq_one_letter_code
_entity_poly.pdbx_strand_id
1 'polypeptide(L)'
;PGGLPAQPTPLSHDDASAPLPFRQVVHWQLRNLGMLLGTNQLLFSSHEHPTMSLQLLDLTLPLHPLSVLDFWLDNLMADVPALALCGHVNGSVRGYHVLKTEELPHLPGAAFDPAAVLDNAHALLSFLHAHCTRPGGSYWVLKEPEADFIRVFDLKALCAAANSSAERGGGGAASPLPNPFA
;
A
#
# COMPACT_ATOMS: atom_id res chain seq x y z
N PRO A 1 -49.71 -20.30 -34.32
CA PRO A 1 -49.29 -20.44 -32.90
C PRO A 1 -47.77 -20.27 -32.78
N GLY A 2 -47.31 -19.01 -32.81
CA GLY A 2 -45.90 -18.66 -32.68
C GLY A 2 -45.51 -18.54 -31.21
N GLY A 3 -44.49 -19.30 -30.79
CA GLY A 3 -43.96 -19.27 -29.43
C GLY A 3 -43.21 -17.97 -29.13
N LEU A 4 -43.41 -17.44 -27.92
CA LEU A 4 -42.72 -16.27 -27.40
C LEU A 4 -41.20 -16.52 -27.28
N PRO A 5 -40.36 -15.47 -27.45
CA PRO A 5 -38.93 -15.58 -27.20
C PRO A 5 -38.66 -15.75 -25.69
N ALA A 6 -37.70 -16.62 -25.36
CA ALA A 6 -37.26 -16.86 -24.00
C ALA A 6 -36.71 -15.56 -23.37
N GLN A 7 -37.18 -15.23 -22.17
CA GLN A 7 -36.59 -14.15 -21.37
C GLN A 7 -35.16 -14.50 -20.97
N PRO A 8 -34.23 -13.53 -20.92
CA PRO A 8 -32.90 -13.76 -20.39
C PRO A 8 -33.00 -14.05 -18.89
N THR A 9 -32.46 -15.19 -18.48
CA THR A 9 -32.27 -15.59 -17.08
C THR A 9 -31.50 -14.48 -16.35
N PRO A 10 -31.95 -14.02 -15.18
CA PRO A 10 -31.18 -13.06 -14.39
C PRO A 10 -29.86 -13.72 -13.98
N LEU A 11 -28.74 -13.05 -14.26
CA LEU A 11 -27.42 -13.43 -13.78
C LEU A 11 -27.48 -13.50 -12.26
N SER A 12 -27.35 -14.70 -11.71
CA SER A 12 -27.19 -14.93 -10.28
C SER A 12 -25.96 -14.17 -9.79
N HIS A 13 -26.20 -13.12 -9.02
CA HIS A 13 -25.19 -12.41 -8.24
C HIS A 13 -24.77 -13.28 -7.05
N ASP A 14 -24.01 -14.34 -7.34
CA ASP A 14 -23.28 -15.11 -6.34
C ASP A 14 -22.01 -15.65 -7.02
N ASP A 15 -21.05 -14.75 -7.24
CA ASP A 15 -19.68 -15.13 -7.54
C ASP A 15 -18.78 -14.28 -6.64
N ALA A 16 -18.81 -14.59 -5.33
CA ALA A 16 -17.73 -14.23 -4.43
C ALA A 16 -16.51 -15.06 -4.82
N SER A 17 -15.97 -14.80 -6.02
CA SER A 17 -14.78 -15.45 -6.53
C SER A 17 -13.65 -15.26 -5.51
N ALA A 18 -12.94 -16.35 -5.22
CA ALA A 18 -11.78 -16.28 -4.35
C ALA A 18 -10.83 -15.19 -4.86
N PRO A 19 -10.19 -14.41 -3.96
CA PRO A 19 -9.28 -13.35 -4.38
C PRO A 19 -8.22 -13.93 -5.31
N LEU A 20 -8.03 -13.29 -6.46
CA LEU A 20 -7.03 -13.70 -7.43
C LEU A 20 -5.64 -13.73 -6.76
N PRO A 21 -4.80 -14.74 -7.06
CA PRO A 21 -3.48 -14.80 -6.48
C PRO A 21 -2.64 -13.62 -6.96
N PHE A 22 -1.73 -13.17 -6.10
CA PHE A 22 -0.71 -12.19 -6.49
C PHE A 22 0.11 -12.74 -7.65
N ARG A 23 0.49 -11.88 -8.58
CA ARG A 23 1.35 -12.27 -9.72
C ARG A 23 2.72 -12.76 -9.25
N GLN A 24 3.21 -12.16 -8.18
CA GLN A 24 4.50 -12.49 -7.59
C GLN A 24 4.43 -12.42 -6.08
N VAL A 25 5.24 -13.26 -5.44
CA VAL A 25 5.48 -13.23 -4.01
C VAL A 25 6.98 -13.04 -3.82
N VAL A 26 7.35 -11.94 -3.16
CA VAL A 26 8.75 -11.53 -2.96
C VAL A 26 9.07 -11.60 -1.48
N HIS A 27 10.24 -12.13 -1.14
CA HIS A 27 10.78 -12.02 0.20
C HIS A 27 11.63 -10.76 0.28
N TRP A 28 11.14 -9.75 0.99
CA TRP A 28 11.84 -8.50 1.17
C TRP A 28 12.45 -8.42 2.56
N GLN A 29 13.72 -8.01 2.63
CA GLN A 29 14.46 -7.89 3.87
C GLN A 29 14.79 -6.42 4.14
N LEU A 30 14.26 -5.88 5.23
CA LEU A 30 14.63 -4.56 5.75
C LEU A 30 15.39 -4.72 7.07
N ARG A 31 16.71 -4.69 7.01
CA ARG A 31 17.61 -4.89 8.16
C ARG A 31 17.31 -6.23 8.84
N ASN A 32 16.87 -6.23 10.10
CA ASN A 32 16.51 -7.42 10.87
C ASN A 32 15.03 -7.85 10.71
N LEU A 33 14.26 -7.21 9.84
CA LEU A 33 12.85 -7.53 9.59
C LEU A 33 12.70 -8.14 8.20
N GLY A 34 12.24 -9.40 8.15
CA GLY A 34 11.88 -10.09 6.92
C GLY A 34 10.37 -10.01 6.67
N MET A 35 9.98 -9.78 5.43
CA MET A 35 8.59 -9.63 5.01
C MET A 35 8.32 -10.48 3.77
N LEU A 36 7.11 -11.05 3.70
CA LEU A 36 6.61 -11.70 2.48
C LEU A 36 5.58 -10.78 1.83
N LEU A 37 5.88 -10.29 0.63
CA LEU A 37 5.09 -9.30 -0.08
C LEU A 37 4.44 -9.93 -1.31
N GLY A 38 3.13 -9.78 -1.44
CA GLY A 38 2.43 -10.08 -2.69
C GLY A 38 2.37 -8.83 -3.57
N THR A 39 2.79 -8.93 -4.84
CA THR A 39 2.74 -7.83 -5.80
C THR A 39 2.07 -8.23 -7.10
N ASN A 40 1.39 -7.25 -7.71
CA ASN A 40 0.80 -7.34 -9.04
C ASN A 40 1.56 -6.49 -10.08
N GLN A 41 2.74 -5.99 -9.72
CA GLN A 41 3.60 -5.24 -10.63
C GLN A 41 3.94 -6.10 -11.86
N LEU A 42 3.90 -5.48 -13.03
CA LEU A 42 4.27 -6.14 -14.28
C LEU A 42 5.78 -6.03 -14.49
N LEU A 43 6.42 -7.18 -14.69
CA LEU A 43 7.83 -7.26 -15.04
C LEU A 43 8.02 -7.57 -16.51
N PHE A 44 9.06 -6.98 -17.06
CA PHE A 44 9.49 -7.11 -18.43
C PHE A 44 10.97 -7.47 -18.46
N SER A 45 11.42 -8.03 -19.57
CA SER A 45 12.81 -8.39 -19.80
C SER A 45 13.21 -7.97 -21.21
N SER A 46 14.43 -7.46 -21.36
CA SER A 46 15.09 -7.22 -22.63
C SER A 46 16.45 -7.92 -22.65
N HIS A 47 17.15 -7.88 -23.78
CA HIS A 47 18.52 -8.41 -23.88
C HIS A 47 19.50 -7.70 -22.94
N GLU A 48 19.29 -6.41 -22.69
CA GLU A 48 20.17 -5.58 -21.84
C GLU A 48 19.71 -5.52 -20.37
N HIS A 49 18.42 -5.75 -20.12
CA HIS A 49 17.82 -5.67 -18.79
C HIS A 49 16.98 -6.92 -18.50
N PRO A 50 17.48 -7.89 -17.70
CA PRO A 50 16.81 -9.16 -17.48
C PRO A 50 15.49 -9.02 -16.72
N THR A 51 15.34 -7.97 -15.92
CA THR A 51 14.12 -7.70 -15.16
C THR A 51 13.96 -6.20 -14.98
N MET A 52 12.83 -5.66 -15.40
CA MET A 52 12.46 -4.26 -15.21
C MET A 52 10.96 -4.11 -15.02
N SER A 53 10.55 -3.14 -14.23
CA SER A 53 9.15 -2.68 -14.18
C SER A 53 8.90 -1.63 -15.27
N LEU A 54 7.63 -1.27 -15.48
CA LEU A 54 7.25 -0.24 -16.45
C LEU A 54 6.29 0.75 -15.80
N GLN A 55 6.54 2.03 -16.02
CA GLN A 55 5.66 3.12 -15.59
C GLN A 55 5.36 4.05 -16.75
N LEU A 56 4.09 4.42 -16.91
CA LEU A 56 3.66 5.41 -17.90
C LEU A 56 3.77 6.81 -17.29
N LEU A 57 4.36 7.74 -18.04
CA LEU A 57 4.48 9.14 -17.63
C LEU A 57 3.81 10.05 -18.67
N ASP A 58 2.91 10.92 -18.22
CA ASP A 58 2.37 11.97 -19.06
C ASP A 58 3.39 13.11 -19.20
N LEU A 59 3.94 13.28 -20.40
CA LEU A 59 4.96 14.31 -20.68
C LEU A 59 4.38 15.73 -20.72
N THR A 60 3.05 15.89 -20.66
CA THR A 60 2.40 17.19 -20.55
C THR A 60 2.35 17.72 -19.12
N LEU A 61 2.63 16.87 -18.14
CA LEU A 61 2.61 17.18 -16.72
C LEU A 61 4.03 17.17 -16.12
N PRO A 62 4.32 18.02 -15.12
CA PRO A 62 5.58 17.94 -14.40
C PRO A 62 5.67 16.62 -13.62
N LEU A 63 6.85 16.01 -13.59
CA LEU A 63 7.10 14.81 -12.80
C LEU A 63 7.02 15.16 -11.30
N HIS A 64 6.09 14.54 -10.59
CA HIS A 64 5.90 14.80 -9.17
C HIS A 64 6.91 14.03 -8.31
N PRO A 65 7.52 14.63 -7.28
CA PRO A 65 8.49 13.94 -6.43
C PRO A 65 7.98 12.64 -5.81
N LEU A 66 6.71 12.63 -5.39
CA LEU A 66 6.07 11.43 -4.83
C LEU A 66 5.93 10.30 -5.85
N SER A 67 5.72 10.60 -7.14
CA SER A 67 5.68 9.56 -8.17
C SER A 67 7.04 8.86 -8.31
N VAL A 68 8.14 9.60 -8.21
CA VAL A 68 9.48 9.01 -8.25
C VAL A 68 9.75 8.16 -7.01
N LEU A 69 9.28 8.60 -5.84
CA LEU A 69 9.34 7.82 -4.60
C LEU A 69 8.56 6.51 -4.73
N ASP A 70 7.34 6.55 -5.28
CA ASP A 70 6.50 5.37 -5.50
C ASP A 70 7.20 4.36 -6.43
N PHE A 71 7.73 4.83 -7.57
CA PHE A 71 8.44 3.97 -8.51
C PHE A 71 9.67 3.30 -7.88
N TRP A 72 10.40 4.07 -7.06
CA TRP A 72 11.57 3.56 -6.36
C TRP A 72 11.19 2.52 -5.30
N LEU A 73 10.18 2.79 -4.47
CA LEU A 73 9.71 1.86 -3.43
C LEU A 73 9.13 0.58 -4.02
N ASP A 74 8.31 0.66 -5.07
CA ASP A 74 7.75 -0.51 -5.74
C ASP A 74 8.87 -1.45 -6.21
N ASN A 75 9.88 -0.90 -6.89
CA ASN A 75 11.01 -1.68 -7.37
C ASN A 75 11.89 -2.20 -6.24
N LEU A 76 12.18 -1.38 -5.23
CA LEU A 76 13.02 -1.75 -4.10
C LEU A 76 12.40 -2.90 -3.30
N MET A 77 11.09 -2.84 -3.05
CA MET A 77 10.36 -3.86 -2.29
C MET A 77 10.13 -5.15 -3.11
N ALA A 78 10.04 -5.03 -4.44
CA ALA A 78 9.88 -6.18 -5.34
C ALA A 78 11.22 -6.78 -5.83
N ASP A 79 12.37 -6.26 -5.35
CA ASP A 79 13.72 -6.65 -5.80
C ASP A 79 13.92 -6.52 -7.33
N VAL A 80 13.38 -5.45 -7.90
CA VAL A 80 13.44 -5.15 -9.34
C VAL A 80 14.60 -4.17 -9.61
N PRO A 81 15.58 -4.52 -10.46
CA PRO A 81 16.80 -3.73 -10.61
C PRO A 81 16.66 -2.53 -11.56
N ALA A 82 15.60 -2.47 -12.37
CA ALA A 82 15.43 -1.43 -13.38
C ALA A 82 13.97 -1.01 -13.59
N LEU A 83 13.77 0.21 -14.09
CA LEU A 83 12.49 0.80 -14.43
C LEU A 83 12.53 1.33 -15.87
N ALA A 84 11.57 0.91 -16.69
CA ALA A 84 11.27 1.54 -17.97
C ALA A 84 10.23 2.67 -17.78
N LEU A 85 10.67 3.92 -17.90
CA LEU A 85 9.78 5.09 -17.94
C LEU A 85 9.30 5.32 -19.37
N CYS A 86 8.02 5.08 -19.64
CA CYS A 86 7.40 5.27 -20.94
C CYS A 86 6.65 6.61 -20.99
N GLY A 87 7.23 7.59 -21.68
CA GLY A 87 6.61 8.90 -21.85
C GLY A 87 5.50 8.89 -22.90
N HIS A 88 4.35 9.47 -22.59
CA HIS A 88 3.24 9.64 -23.53
C HIS A 88 2.73 11.08 -23.59
N VAL A 89 2.07 11.43 -24.69
CA VAL A 89 1.30 12.67 -24.85
C VAL A 89 -0.05 12.28 -25.45
N ASN A 90 -1.15 12.61 -24.76
CA ASN A 90 -2.52 12.27 -25.17
C ASN A 90 -2.68 10.78 -25.50
N GLY A 91 -2.13 9.90 -24.67
CA GLY A 91 -2.17 8.44 -24.85
C GLY A 91 -1.25 7.87 -25.94
N SER A 92 -0.56 8.72 -26.72
CA SER A 92 0.44 8.28 -27.70
C SER A 92 1.83 8.22 -27.07
N VAL A 93 2.40 7.02 -26.99
CA VAL A 93 3.77 6.81 -26.48
C VAL A 93 4.77 7.49 -27.40
N ARG A 94 5.64 8.31 -26.81
CA ARG A 94 6.67 9.08 -27.53
C ARG A 94 8.04 8.43 -27.46
N GLY A 95 8.28 7.61 -26.45
CA GLY A 95 9.54 6.90 -26.24
C GLY A 95 9.62 6.34 -24.84
N TYR A 96 10.74 5.69 -24.54
CA TYR A 96 11.01 5.19 -23.20
C TYR A 96 12.49 5.35 -22.85
N HIS A 97 12.75 5.45 -21.55
CA HIS A 97 14.08 5.40 -20.98
C HIS A 97 14.11 4.36 -19.88
N VAL A 98 15.11 3.49 -19.92
CA VAL A 98 15.36 2.52 -18.85
C VAL A 98 16.38 3.11 -17.89
N LEU A 99 16.04 3.10 -16.61
CA LEU A 99 16.87 3.58 -15.52
C LEU A 99 17.08 2.45 -14.53
N LYS A 100 18.22 2.45 -13.85
CA LYS A 100 18.39 1.53 -12.72
C LYS A 100 17.58 2.01 -11.52
N THR A 101 17.11 1.08 -10.70
CA THR A 101 16.39 1.43 -9.47
C THR A 101 17.22 2.31 -8.53
N GLU A 102 18.54 2.10 -8.47
CA GLU A 102 19.48 2.93 -7.69
C GLU A 102 19.62 4.38 -8.19
N GLU A 103 19.26 4.66 -9.44
CA GLU A 103 19.33 5.99 -10.05
C GLU A 103 18.07 6.83 -9.77
N LEU A 104 16.94 6.20 -9.44
CA LEU A 104 15.65 6.90 -9.26
C LEU A 104 15.68 8.00 -8.19
N PRO A 105 16.27 7.81 -6.99
CA PRO A 105 16.36 8.87 -5.98
C PRO A 105 17.21 10.07 -6.43
N HIS A 106 18.01 9.92 -7.48
CA HIS A 106 18.91 10.95 -7.99
C HIS A 106 18.34 11.68 -9.22
N LEU A 107 17.14 11.32 -9.67
CA LEU A 107 16.49 11.97 -10.80
C LEU A 107 16.18 13.44 -10.50
N PRO A 108 16.23 14.34 -11.50
CA PRO A 108 15.72 15.69 -11.37
C PRO A 108 14.26 15.67 -10.93
N GLY A 109 13.96 16.26 -9.78
CA GLY A 109 12.62 16.26 -9.19
C GLY A 109 12.35 15.14 -8.18
N ALA A 110 13.26 14.17 -8.01
CA ALA A 110 13.25 13.29 -6.85
C ALA A 110 13.67 14.11 -5.62
N ALA A 111 12.69 14.52 -4.82
CA ALA A 111 12.90 15.38 -3.65
C ALA A 111 12.82 14.56 -2.35
N PHE A 112 13.57 13.47 -2.26
CA PHE A 112 13.63 12.61 -1.06
C PHE A 112 15.03 12.03 -0.84
N ASP A 113 15.35 11.72 0.42
CA ASP A 113 16.57 11.00 0.80
C ASP A 113 16.25 9.50 0.98
N PRO A 114 16.82 8.60 0.17
CA PRO A 114 16.54 7.17 0.27
C PRO A 114 16.94 6.58 1.63
N ALA A 115 17.99 7.10 2.28
CA ALA A 115 18.40 6.63 3.60
C ALA A 115 17.35 6.99 4.66
N ALA A 116 16.90 8.25 4.66
CA ALA A 116 15.85 8.72 5.56
C ALA A 116 14.52 7.94 5.36
N VAL A 117 14.15 7.62 4.13
CA VAL A 117 12.95 6.81 3.85
C VAL A 117 13.08 5.41 4.47
N LEU A 118 14.24 4.75 4.31
CA LEU A 118 14.49 3.42 4.87
C LEU A 118 14.59 3.42 6.39
N ASP A 119 15.17 4.47 6.98
CA ASP A 119 15.19 4.67 8.44
C ASP A 119 13.78 4.82 8.99
N ASN A 120 12.94 5.63 8.34
CA ASN A 120 11.55 5.82 8.72
C ASN A 120 10.73 4.53 8.59
N ALA A 121 10.89 3.79 7.49
CA ALA A 121 10.24 2.50 7.29
C ALA A 121 10.66 1.49 8.38
N HIS A 122 11.95 1.45 8.71
CA HIS A 122 12.47 0.57 9.75
C HIS A 122 11.94 0.93 11.14
N ALA A 123 11.87 2.21 11.48
CA ALA A 123 11.29 2.68 12.74
C ALA A 123 9.80 2.32 12.84
N LEU A 124 9.05 2.52 11.76
CA LEU A 124 7.63 2.19 11.67
C LEU A 124 7.38 0.68 11.84
N LEU A 125 8.04 -0.16 11.06
CA LEU A 125 7.90 -1.62 11.16
C LEU A 125 8.44 -2.13 12.51
N SER A 126 9.50 -1.48 13.01
CA SER A 126 9.99 -1.46 14.39
C SER A 126 8.88 -1.50 15.43
N PHE A 127 8.17 -0.37 15.43
CA PHE A 127 7.07 -0.07 16.33
C PHE A 127 5.92 -1.07 16.14
N LEU A 128 5.50 -1.36 14.91
CA LEU A 128 4.43 -2.32 14.66
C LEU A 128 4.77 -3.71 15.20
N HIS A 129 5.99 -4.19 15.00
CA HIS A 129 6.43 -5.48 15.51
C HIS A 129 6.42 -5.55 17.05
N ALA A 130 6.82 -4.45 17.72
CA ALA A 130 6.85 -4.37 19.19
C ALA A 130 5.46 -4.27 19.83
N HIS A 131 4.46 -3.69 19.13
CA HIS A 131 3.15 -3.39 19.70
C HIS A 131 2.00 -4.30 19.20
N CYS A 132 2.13 -4.93 18.04
CA CYS A 132 1.16 -5.88 17.49
C CYS A 132 1.47 -7.32 17.91
N THR A 133 1.48 -7.60 19.21
CA THR A 133 2.06 -8.84 19.77
C THR A 133 1.13 -10.05 19.82
N ARG A 134 -0.19 -9.87 19.65
CA ARG A 134 -1.14 -10.98 19.77
C ARG A 134 -1.19 -11.80 18.48
N PRO A 135 -0.99 -13.12 18.57
CA PRO A 135 -1.22 -14.02 17.44
C PRO A 135 -2.67 -13.91 16.95
N GLY A 136 -2.85 -13.70 15.64
CA GLY A 136 -4.18 -13.51 15.04
C GLY A 136 -4.94 -12.28 15.56
N GLY A 137 -4.25 -11.34 16.23
CA GLY A 137 -4.86 -10.11 16.73
C GLY A 137 -5.18 -9.13 15.60
N SER A 138 -6.32 -8.46 15.72
CA SER A 138 -6.69 -7.37 14.81
C SER A 138 -6.32 -6.03 15.43
N TYR A 139 -5.57 -5.24 14.66
CA TYR A 139 -5.05 -3.94 15.06
C TYR A 139 -5.39 -2.89 14.00
N TRP A 140 -5.65 -1.66 14.43
CA TRP A 140 -5.82 -0.51 13.56
C TRP A 140 -4.64 0.43 13.71
N VAL A 141 -3.95 0.72 12.61
CA VAL A 141 -2.86 1.70 12.57
C VAL A 141 -3.42 3.01 12.00
N LEU A 142 -3.26 4.11 12.73
CA LEU A 142 -3.73 5.42 12.33
C LEU A 142 -2.58 6.42 12.29
N LYS A 143 -2.43 7.10 11.15
CA LYS A 143 -1.61 8.31 10.97
C LYS A 143 -2.57 9.45 10.64
N GLU A 144 -2.69 10.42 11.53
CA GLU A 144 -3.48 11.63 11.25
C GLU A 144 -2.66 12.61 10.40
N PRO A 145 -3.31 13.41 9.51
CA PRO A 145 -2.59 14.27 8.57
C PRO A 145 -1.61 15.26 9.23
N GLU A 146 -1.95 15.76 10.42
CA GLU A 146 -1.17 16.75 11.17
C GLU A 146 -0.33 16.11 12.29
N ALA A 147 -0.41 14.79 12.46
CA ALA A 147 0.29 14.10 13.54
C ALA A 147 1.68 13.64 13.13
N ASP A 148 2.67 14.02 13.94
CA ASP A 148 4.05 13.55 13.82
C ASP A 148 4.25 12.13 14.37
N PHE A 149 3.18 11.49 14.84
CA PHE A 149 3.21 10.15 15.42
C PHE A 149 2.12 9.26 14.81
N ILE A 150 2.26 7.96 15.01
CA ILE A 150 1.26 6.96 14.65
C ILE A 150 0.62 6.37 15.90
N ARG A 151 -0.65 5.96 15.79
CA ARG A 151 -1.38 5.26 16.86
C ARG A 151 -1.73 3.85 16.41
N VAL A 152 -1.59 2.89 17.32
CA VAL A 152 -2.02 1.51 17.12
C VAL A 152 -3.10 1.20 18.14
N PHE A 153 -4.26 0.75 17.66
CA PHE A 153 -5.40 0.37 18.49
C PHE A 153 -5.63 -1.13 18.39
N ASP A 154 -5.70 -1.79 19.54
CA ASP A 154 -6.19 -3.17 19.63
C ASP A 154 -7.72 -3.18 19.52
N LEU A 155 -8.24 -3.75 18.43
CA LEU A 155 -9.69 -3.74 18.16
C LEU A 155 -10.50 -4.51 19.20
N LYS A 156 -9.95 -5.59 19.77
CA LYS A 156 -10.64 -6.35 20.83
C LYS A 156 -10.76 -5.50 22.09
N ALA A 157 -9.69 -4.81 22.48
CA ALA A 157 -9.69 -3.93 23.64
C ALA A 157 -10.66 -2.75 23.43
N LEU A 158 -10.68 -2.20 22.21
CA LEU A 158 -11.58 -1.12 21.84
C LEU A 158 -13.05 -1.53 21.90
N CYS A 159 -13.40 -2.71 21.35
CA CYS A 159 -14.77 -3.25 21.44
C CYS A 159 -15.20 -3.51 22.90
N ALA A 160 -14.30 -4.06 23.73
CA ALA A 160 -14.59 -4.31 25.14
C ALA A 160 -14.87 -3.00 25.91
N ALA A 161 -14.06 -1.96 25.66
CA ALA A 161 -14.27 -0.64 26.25
C ALA A 161 -15.61 -0.01 25.82
N ALA A 162 -15.94 -0.09 24.52
CA ALA A 162 -17.20 0.42 24.00
C ALA A 162 -18.42 -0.26 24.65
N ASN A 163 -18.41 -1.59 24.76
CA ASN A 163 -19.50 -2.35 25.36
C ASN A 163 -19.65 -2.03 26.87
N SER A 164 -18.55 -1.87 27.59
CA SER A 164 -18.58 -1.48 29.02
C SER A 164 -19.14 -0.07 29.26
N SER A 165 -19.02 0.82 28.26
CA SER A 165 -19.58 2.17 28.31
C SER A 165 -21.08 2.21 27.97
N ALA A 166 -21.56 1.26 27.16
CA ALA A 166 -22.98 1.13 26.81
C ALA A 166 -23.82 0.56 27.97
N GLU A 167 -23.27 -0.37 28.76
CA GLU A 167 -23.97 -0.95 29.92
C GLU A 167 -24.11 0.02 31.11
N ARG A 168 -23.31 1.10 31.14
CA ARG A 168 -23.45 2.18 32.13
C ARG A 168 -24.46 3.27 31.72
N GLY A 169 -25.09 3.16 30.55
CA GLY A 169 -26.08 4.13 30.03
C GLY A 169 -27.50 3.97 30.57
N GLY A 170 -27.76 2.98 31.43
CA GLY A 170 -29.05 2.79 32.12
C GLY A 170 -29.17 3.57 33.42
N GLY A 171 -29.24 4.91 33.34
CA GLY A 171 -29.63 5.78 34.46
C GLY A 171 -28.48 6.43 35.24
N GLY A 172 -28.27 7.73 35.01
CA GLY A 172 -27.44 8.58 35.85
C GLY A 172 -26.51 9.48 35.05
N ALA A 173 -26.59 10.79 35.29
CA ALA A 173 -25.94 11.87 34.55
C ALA A 173 -24.49 11.56 34.10
N ALA A 174 -24.25 11.73 32.80
CA ALA A 174 -22.94 11.57 32.18
C ALA A 174 -21.92 12.54 32.82
N SER A 175 -20.95 11.97 33.54
CA SER A 175 -19.71 12.66 33.86
C SER A 175 -18.75 12.48 32.67
N PRO A 176 -17.96 13.51 32.31
CA PRO A 176 -17.04 13.41 31.18
C PRO A 176 -15.98 12.34 31.44
N LEU A 177 -15.66 11.57 30.39
CA LEU A 177 -14.63 10.54 30.41
C LEU A 177 -13.29 11.09 30.91
N PRO A 178 -12.52 10.34 31.71
CA PRO A 178 -11.16 10.74 32.04
C PRO A 178 -10.29 10.69 30.77
N ASN A 179 -9.54 11.78 30.58
CA ASN A 179 -8.54 11.90 29.52
C ASN A 179 -7.45 10.82 29.72
N PRO A 180 -7.15 9.97 28.74
CA PRO A 180 -6.07 8.98 28.85
C PRO A 180 -4.66 9.62 28.75
N PHE A 181 -4.57 10.94 28.75
CA PHE A 181 -3.33 11.72 28.65
C PHE A 181 -3.06 12.59 29.90
N ALA A 182 -3.43 12.14 31.10
CA ALA A 182 -3.01 12.74 32.36
C ALA A 182 -2.10 11.79 33.15
#